data_AF-A0A4Q2ZU27-F1
#
_entry.id   AF-A0A4Q2ZU27-F1
#
_cell.length_a   1.000
_cell.length_b   1.000
_cell.length_c   1.000
_cell.angle_alpha   90.00
_cell.angle_beta   90.00
_cell.angle_gamma   90.00
#
_symmetry.space_group_name_H-M   'P 1'
#
loop_
_entity.id
_entity.type
_entity.pdbx_description
1 polymer ?
#
loop_
_entity_poly.entity_id
_entity_poly.type
_entity_poly.pdbx_seq_one_letter_code
_entity_poly.pdbx_strand_id
1 'polypeptide(L)'
;MAQKLKPTGRQKSIFLVHLVVFLIASALMLTLYDKGAKGWVYPWPAWIVAAWGLSLIGHWCAVYTSYEDKGHDDYRRQELNG
;
A
#
# COMPACT_ATOMS: atom_id res chain seq x y z
N MET A 1 -13.45 24.02 -5.29
CA MET A 1 -13.29 22.64 -4.82
C MET A 1 -11.84 22.22 -5.01
N ALA A 2 -11.30 21.33 -4.18
CA ALA A 2 -9.92 20.85 -4.36
C ALA A 2 -9.81 20.05 -5.67
N GLN A 3 -8.78 20.30 -6.46
CA GLN A 3 -8.59 19.63 -7.75
C GLN A 3 -8.05 18.21 -7.52
N LYS A 4 -8.61 17.23 -8.23
CA LYS A 4 -8.12 15.85 -8.17
C LYS A 4 -6.76 15.75 -8.86
N LEU A 5 -5.76 15.22 -8.15
CA LEU A 5 -4.44 14.99 -8.70
C LEU A 5 -4.47 13.72 -9.57
N LYS A 6 -4.03 13.85 -10.81
CA LYS A 6 -3.89 12.69 -11.71
C LYS A 6 -2.58 11.96 -11.39
N PRO A 7 -2.61 10.66 -11.06
CA PRO A 7 -1.39 9.93 -10.79
C PRO A 7 -0.51 9.83 -12.04
N THR A 8 0.79 10.05 -11.84
CA THR A 8 1.83 9.88 -12.86
C THR A 8 1.99 8.41 -13.25
N GLY A 9 2.56 8.15 -14.42
CA GLY A 9 2.86 6.77 -14.86
C GLY A 9 3.77 6.03 -13.88
N ARG A 10 4.74 6.74 -13.27
CA ARG A 10 5.63 6.18 -12.26
C ARG A 10 4.88 5.76 -10.98
N GLN A 11 3.97 6.58 -10.47
CA GLN A 11 3.16 6.24 -9.29
C GLN A 11 2.29 4.99 -9.54
N LYS A 12 1.67 4.89 -10.72
CA LYS A 12 0.90 3.70 -11.10
C LYS A 12 1.77 2.45 -11.19
N SER A 13 2.97 2.57 -11.78
CA SER A 13 3.93 1.47 -11.90
C SER A 13 4.41 0.97 -10.53
N ILE A 14 4.75 1.88 -9.61
CA ILE A 14 5.15 1.51 -8.24
C ILE A 14 4.00 0.81 -7.51
N PHE A 15 2.77 1.30 -7.64
CA PHE A 15 1.60 0.62 -7.09
C PHE A 15 1.41 -0.78 -7.67
N LEU A 16 1.55 -0.94 -9.00
CA LEU A 16 1.42 -2.24 -9.66
C LEU A 16 2.47 -3.24 -9.16
N VAL A 17 3.73 -2.80 -9.00
CA VAL A 17 4.79 -3.64 -8.43
C VAL A 17 4.45 -4.05 -7.00
N HIS A 18 3.98 -3.11 -6.16
CA HIS A 18 3.59 -3.41 -4.78
C HIS A 18 2.43 -4.44 -4.74
N LEU A 19 1.42 -4.29 -5.60
CA LEU A 19 0.32 -5.24 -5.75
C LEU A 19 0.82 -6.64 -6.16
N VAL A 20 1.69 -6.72 -7.17
CA VAL A 20 2.23 -8.01 -7.65
C VAL A 20 3.04 -8.71 -6.57
N VAL A 21 3.92 -7.98 -5.88
CA VAL A 21 4.72 -8.51 -4.77
C VAL A 21 3.82 -8.99 -3.63
N PHE A 22 2.80 -8.21 -3.27
CA PHE A 22 1.81 -8.62 -2.27
C PHE A 22 1.12 -9.93 -2.64
N LEU A 23 0.64 -10.07 -3.88
CA LEU A 23 -0.05 -11.28 -4.34
C LEU A 23 0.86 -12.51 -4.29
N ILE A 24 2.08 -12.41 -4.84
CA ILE A 24 3.03 -13.53 -4.88
C ILE A 24 3.44 -13.92 -3.45
N ALA A 25 3.86 -12.95 -2.63
CA ALA A 25 4.33 -13.23 -1.28
C ALA A 25 3.20 -13.77 -0.39
N SER A 26 1.99 -13.22 -0.47
CA SER A 26 0.84 -13.72 0.28
C SER A 26 0.46 -15.14 -0.12
N ALA A 27 0.46 -15.45 -1.42
CA ALA A 27 0.20 -16.79 -1.91
C ALA A 27 1.25 -17.78 -1.41
N LEU A 28 2.54 -17.42 -1.47
CA LEU A 28 3.62 -18.27 -0.94
C LEU A 28 3.47 -18.48 0.57
N MET A 29 3.22 -17.43 1.36
CA MET A 29 3.03 -17.58 2.79
C MET A 29 1.84 -18.50 3.11
N LEU A 30 0.68 -18.28 2.50
CA LEU A 30 -0.53 -19.06 2.79
C LEU A 30 -0.50 -20.49 2.25
N THR A 31 0.36 -20.81 1.29
CA THR A 31 0.49 -22.18 0.73
C THR A 31 1.67 -22.96 1.29
N LEU A 32 2.60 -22.30 1.98
CA LEU A 32 3.81 -22.93 2.51
C LEU A 32 3.85 -22.97 4.05
N TYR A 33 2.90 -22.33 4.75
CA TYR A 33 2.97 -22.13 6.21
C TYR A 33 2.96 -23.41 7.05
N ASP A 34 2.37 -24.49 6.54
CA ASP A 34 2.22 -25.78 7.22
C ASP A 34 3.10 -26.88 6.62
N LYS A 35 3.94 -26.55 5.62
CA LYS A 35 4.82 -27.54 4.98
C LYS A 35 5.77 -28.18 6.00
N GLY A 36 5.61 -29.48 6.20
CA GLY A 36 6.39 -30.28 7.15
C GLY A 36 5.71 -30.52 8.49
N ALA A 37 4.49 -30.01 8.70
CA ALA A 37 3.72 -30.29 9.90
C ALA A 37 3.08 -31.69 9.87
N LYS A 38 3.02 -32.34 11.04
CA LYS A 38 2.40 -33.67 11.23
C LYS A 38 0.96 -33.62 11.76
N GLY A 39 0.42 -32.41 11.93
CA GLY A 39 -0.88 -32.17 12.51
C GLY A 39 -1.41 -30.81 12.08
N TRP A 40 -2.57 -30.43 12.61
CA TRP A 40 -3.18 -29.15 12.27
C TRP A 40 -2.30 -27.98 12.72
N VAL A 41 -2.08 -27.03 11.81
CA VAL A 41 -1.34 -25.79 12.08
C VAL A 41 -2.27 -24.62 11.85
N TYR A 42 -2.28 -23.70 12.80
CA TYR A 42 -3.00 -22.45 12.68
C TYR A 42 -2.42 -21.61 11.53
N PRO A 43 -3.24 -21.10 10.58
CA PRO A 43 -2.79 -20.31 9.44
C PRO A 43 -2.39 -18.88 9.85
N TRP A 44 -1.35 -18.78 10.68
CA TRP A 44 -0.84 -17.53 11.23
C TRP A 44 -0.47 -16.46 10.18
N PRO A 45 -0.03 -16.79 8.93
CA PRO A 45 0.26 -15.74 7.96
C PRO A 45 -0.96 -14.96 7.51
N ALA A 46 -2.18 -15.45 7.77
CA ALA A 46 -3.42 -14.71 7.49
C ALA A 46 -3.41 -13.31 8.13
N TRP A 47 -2.84 -13.15 9.33
CA TRP A 47 -2.71 -11.84 9.98
C TRP A 47 -1.75 -10.91 9.24
N ILE A 48 -0.63 -11.44 8.74
CA ILE A 48 0.34 -10.66 7.96
C ILE A 48 -0.30 -10.21 6.65
N VAL A 49 -0.97 -11.13 5.95
CA VAL A 49 -1.67 -10.83 4.70
C VAL A 49 -2.76 -9.77 4.93
N ALA A 50 -3.51 -9.84 6.03
CA ALA A 50 -4.52 -8.85 6.37
C ALA A 50 -3.91 -7.46 6.64
N ALA A 51 -2.88 -7.37 7.50
CA ALA A 51 -2.24 -6.11 7.82
C ALA A 51 -1.55 -5.47 6.60
N TRP A 52 -0.83 -6.28 5.80
CA TRP A 52 -0.18 -5.80 4.59
C TRP A 52 -1.19 -5.43 3.49
N GLY A 53 -2.29 -6.18 3.39
CA GLY A 53 -3.40 -5.86 2.49
C GLY A 53 -4.03 -4.50 2.81
N LEU A 54 -4.16 -4.16 4.10
CA LEU A 54 -4.61 -2.82 4.51
C LEU A 54 -3.63 -1.72 4.10
N SER A 55 -2.33 -1.97 4.19
CA SER A 55 -1.31 -1.05 3.67
C SER A 55 -1.40 -0.88 2.15
N LEU A 56 -1.67 -1.95 1.40
CA LEU A 56 -1.87 -1.90 -0.05
C LEU A 56 -3.11 -1.06 -0.44
N ILE A 57 -4.21 -1.18 0.31
CA ILE A 57 -5.38 -0.31 0.15
C ILE A 57 -5.01 1.15 0.42
N GLY A 58 -4.26 1.42 1.50
CA GLY A 58 -3.75 2.76 1.79
C GLY A 58 -2.91 3.33 0.66
N HIS A 59 -2.03 2.52 0.06
CA HIS A 59 -1.23 2.92 -1.09
C HIS A 59 -2.10 3.21 -2.32
N TRP A 60 -3.13 2.40 -2.58
CA TRP A 60 -4.10 2.67 -3.65
C TRP A 60 -4.80 4.01 -3.45
N CYS A 61 -5.28 4.30 -2.24
CA CYS A 61 -5.88 5.60 -1.90
C CYS A 61 -4.89 6.74 -2.17
N ALA A 62 -3.66 6.63 -1.67
CA ALA A 62 -2.63 7.65 -1.89
C ALA A 62 -2.34 7.94 -3.38
N VAL A 63 -2.50 6.95 -4.26
CA VAL A 63 -2.28 7.12 -5.71
C VAL A 63 -3.51 7.65 -6.43
N TYR A 64 -4.71 7.14 -6.13
CA TYR A 64 -5.91 7.39 -6.95
C TYR A 64 -6.94 8.33 -6.32
N THR A 65 -6.81 8.64 -5.03
CA THR A 65 -7.74 9.47 -4.27
C THR A 65 -7.10 10.72 -3.67
N SER A 66 -5.91 11.12 -4.13
CA SER A 66 -5.25 12.36 -3.71
C SER A 66 -5.82 13.58 -4.43
N TYR A 67 -5.91 14.69 -3.70
CA TYR A 67 -6.37 16.00 -4.16
C TYR A 67 -5.33 17.07 -3.80
N GLU A 68 -5.38 18.21 -4.48
CA GLU A 68 -4.58 19.37 -4.13
C GLU A 68 -4.89 19.82 -2.69
N ASP A 69 -3.84 20.02 -1.91
CA ASP A 69 -3.91 20.62 -0.59
C ASP A 69 -3.55 22.11 -0.68
N LYS A 70 -4.52 22.99 -0.46
CA LYS A 70 -4.30 24.44 -0.46
C LYS A 70 -3.41 24.90 0.69
N GLY A 71 -3.36 24.14 1.79
CA GLY A 71 -2.48 24.44 2.93
C GLY A 71 -1.02 24.14 2.65
N HIS A 72 -0.73 23.32 1.64
CA HIS A 72 0.64 22.93 1.30
C HIS A 72 1.48 24.10 0.75
N ASP A 73 0.88 25.00 -0.02
CA ASP A 73 1.58 26.20 -0.50
C ASP A 73 1.86 27.19 0.65
N ASP A 74 0.93 27.29 1.60
CA ASP A 74 1.09 28.14 2.78
C ASP A 74 2.16 27.57 3.73
N TYR A 75 2.20 26.25 3.88
CA TYR A 75 3.27 25.53 4.58
C TYR A 75 4.64 25.75 3.92
N ARG A 76 4.73 25.58 2.59
CA ARG A 76 5.97 25.79 1.84
C ARG A 76 6.46 27.24 1.94
N ARG A 77 5.54 28.23 1.96
CA ARG A 77 5.89 29.63 2.23
C ARG A 77 6.49 29.81 3.62
N GLN A 78 5.90 29.18 4.64
CA GLN A 78 6.42 29.25 6.02
C GLN A 78 7.78 28.58 6.16
N GLU A 79 8.00 27.42 5.52
CA GLU A 79 9.28 26.70 5.50
C GLU A 79 10.42 27.53 4.88
N LEU A 80 10.15 28.26 3.79
CA LEU A 80 11.14 29.08 3.09
C LEU A 80 11.42 30.44 3.76
N ASN A 81 10.50 30.93 4.58
CA ASN A 81 10.59 32.23 5.26
C ASN A 81 10.96 32.10 6.75
N GLY A 82 11.28 30.88 7.21
CA GLY A 82 11.72 30.57 8.57
C GLY A 82 13.23 30.69 8.76
#